data_AF-A0A963GYW4-F1
#
_entry.id   AF-A0A963GYW4-F1
#
_cell.length_a   1.000
_cell.length_b   1.000
_cell.length_c   1.000
_cell.angle_alpha   90.00
_cell.angle_beta   90.00
_cell.angle_gamma   90.00
#
_symmetry.space_group_name_H-M   'P 1'
#
loop_
_entity.id
_entity.type
_entity.pdbx_description
1 polymer ?
#
loop_
_entity_poly.entity_id
_entity_poly.type
_entity_poly.pdbx_seq_one_letter_code
_entity_poly.pdbx_strand_id
1 'polypeptide(L)'
;YANTDVQRGVHKPPANEPVIGALRFAQDINRFQQELLNPNGVNCLRSFPGRGHRVWGGRTLSSDPEWKYVNVRRYFLYLERSIDKSTQWVVFEPNGERLWDNVRATVESFLYNEWVNGRLLGNSKTAYFVRCDRSTMTQNDIDNGRLVCLVGVAALKPAEFVIFRIGQKTADA
;
A
#
# COMPACT_ATOMS: atom_id res chain seq x y z
N TYR A 1 13.57 -5.30 2.02
CA TYR A 1 12.40 -4.99 1.16
C TYR A 1 12.22 -6.04 0.08
N ALA A 2 13.14 -6.18 -0.88
CA ALA A 2 13.00 -7.13 -2.00
C ALA A 2 12.52 -8.54 -1.60
N ASN A 3 13.15 -9.16 -0.58
CA ASN A 3 12.71 -10.48 -0.09
C ASN A 3 11.23 -10.52 0.30
N THR A 4 10.77 -9.51 1.05
CA THR A 4 9.38 -9.38 1.47
C THR A 4 8.45 -9.19 0.28
N ASP A 5 8.83 -8.36 -0.69
CA ASP A 5 8.00 -8.07 -1.86
C ASP A 5 7.85 -9.30 -2.76
N VAL A 6 8.92 -10.07 -2.95
CA VAL A 6 8.91 -11.31 -3.75
C VAL A 6 8.04 -12.38 -3.09
N GLN A 7 8.16 -12.57 -1.78
CA GLN A 7 7.46 -13.64 -1.09
C GLN A 7 6.01 -13.32 -0.75
N ARG A 8 5.68 -12.05 -0.50
CA ARG A 8 4.40 -11.63 0.08
C ARG A 8 3.74 -10.45 -0.63
N GLY A 9 4.42 -9.81 -1.58
CA GLY A 9 3.93 -8.62 -2.27
C GLY A 9 4.22 -7.32 -1.51
N VAL A 10 4.23 -6.21 -2.27
CA VAL A 10 4.60 -4.86 -1.79
C VAL A 10 3.62 -4.31 -0.74
N HIS A 11 2.36 -4.75 -0.78
CA HIS A 11 1.32 -4.34 0.17
C HIS A 11 1.60 -4.83 1.60
N LYS A 12 2.44 -5.86 1.78
CA LYS A 12 2.80 -6.38 3.09
C LYS A 12 3.85 -5.47 3.76
N PRO A 13 3.66 -5.06 5.04
CA PRO A 13 4.65 -4.32 5.82
C PRO A 13 6.00 -5.03 5.89
N PRO A 14 7.13 -4.37 5.56
CA PRO A 14 8.46 -4.95 5.72
C PRO A 14 8.95 -4.93 7.19
N ALA A 15 8.03 -5.14 8.13
CA ALA A 15 8.25 -5.22 9.56
C ALA A 15 8.00 -6.66 10.05
N ASN A 16 8.52 -6.99 11.22
CA ASN A 16 8.58 -8.36 11.75
C ASN A 16 9.35 -9.34 10.84
N GLU A 17 10.24 -8.81 10.00
CA GLU A 17 11.12 -9.61 9.13
C GLU A 17 12.47 -9.87 9.82
N PRO A 18 13.06 -11.06 9.66
CA PRO A 18 14.38 -11.33 10.19
C PRO A 18 15.44 -10.48 9.48
N VAL A 19 16.41 -9.97 10.24
CA VAL A 19 17.61 -9.34 9.69
C VAL A 19 18.64 -10.43 9.43
N ILE A 20 18.62 -10.97 8.21
CA ILE A 20 19.46 -12.11 7.80
C ILE A 20 20.94 -11.74 7.94
N GLY A 21 21.72 -12.61 8.58
CA GLY A 21 23.16 -12.45 8.77
C GLY A 21 23.57 -11.54 9.94
N ALA A 22 22.62 -10.90 10.63
CA ALA A 22 22.95 -10.10 11.81
C ALA A 22 23.35 -11.02 12.99
N LEU A 23 24.50 -10.73 13.60
CA LEU A 23 24.95 -11.39 14.83
C LEU A 23 24.42 -10.72 16.09
N ARG A 24 24.32 -9.38 16.06
CA ARG A 24 23.75 -8.53 17.11
C ARG A 24 23.51 -7.12 16.57
N PHE A 25 22.72 -6.33 17.29
CA PHE A 25 22.66 -4.88 17.09
C PHE A 25 23.65 -4.17 18.02
N ALA A 26 24.11 -2.99 17.61
CA ALA A 26 25.04 -2.18 18.43
C ALA A 26 24.38 -1.71 19.74
N GLN A 27 23.08 -1.48 19.70
CA GLN A 27 22.26 -1.08 20.84
C GLN A 27 20.99 -1.92 20.88
N ASP A 28 20.70 -2.50 22.04
CA ASP A 28 19.41 -3.14 22.27
C ASP A 28 18.37 -2.08 22.63
N ILE A 29 17.34 -1.98 21.79
CA ILE A 29 16.21 -1.06 22.00
C ILE A 29 15.09 -1.80 22.73
N ASN A 30 14.71 -1.28 23.90
CA ASN A 30 13.57 -1.79 24.65
C ASN A 30 12.24 -1.19 24.15
N ARG A 31 11.12 -1.67 24.70
CA ARG A 31 9.79 -1.23 24.29
C ARG A 31 9.56 0.27 24.51
N PHE A 32 9.97 0.79 25.66
CA PHE A 32 9.77 2.19 26.03
C PHE A 32 10.56 3.14 25.12
N GLN A 33 11.84 2.84 24.87
CA GLN A 33 12.66 3.60 23.92
C GLN A 33 12.03 3.62 22.53
N GLN A 34 11.52 2.48 22.06
CA GLN A 34 10.83 2.43 20.78
C GLN A 34 9.55 3.28 20.77
N GLU A 35 8.77 3.30 21.85
CA GLU A 35 7.56 4.12 21.96
C GLU A 35 7.87 5.62 21.83
N LEU A 36 9.04 6.07 22.28
CA LEU A 36 9.51 7.45 22.08
C LEU A 36 10.00 7.73 20.65
N LEU A 37 10.54 6.73 19.97
CA LEU A 37 11.10 6.84 18.61
C LEU A 37 10.03 6.72 17.52
N ASN A 38 8.99 5.94 17.77
CA ASN A 38 7.89 5.64 16.85
C ASN A 38 7.18 6.90 16.29
N PRO A 39 6.83 7.93 17.10
CA PRO A 39 6.21 9.16 16.60
C PRO A 39 7.09 9.91 15.60
N ASN A 40 8.42 9.75 15.68
CA ASN A 40 9.39 10.39 14.80
C ASN A 40 9.64 9.57 13.52
N GLY A 41 8.86 8.51 13.26
CA GLY A 41 9.04 7.65 12.08
C GLY A 41 10.29 6.77 12.12
N VAL A 42 10.94 6.62 13.28
CA VAL A 42 12.16 5.82 13.42
C VAL A 42 11.81 4.34 13.58
N ASN A 43 12.15 3.55 12.56
CA ASN A 43 11.91 2.11 12.54
C ASN A 43 13.07 1.36 13.21
N CYS A 44 12.84 0.88 14.43
CA CYS A 44 13.86 0.20 15.22
C CYS A 44 14.14 -1.23 14.74
N LEU A 45 15.39 -1.66 14.88
CA LEU A 45 15.77 -3.07 14.81
C LEU A 45 15.80 -3.63 16.23
N ARG A 46 15.19 -4.80 16.46
CA ARG A 46 15.04 -5.38 17.80
C ARG A 46 15.33 -6.86 17.86
N SER A 47 15.97 -7.27 18.95
CA SER A 47 16.29 -8.66 19.27
C SER A 47 15.17 -9.25 20.13
N PHE A 48 14.67 -10.42 19.76
CA PHE A 48 13.62 -11.12 20.51
C PHE A 48 14.07 -12.53 20.86
N PRO A 49 14.00 -12.94 22.15
CA PRO A 49 14.26 -14.32 22.55
C PRO A 49 13.43 -15.31 21.73
N GLY A 50 14.08 -16.35 21.19
CA GLY A 50 13.44 -17.39 20.35
C GLY A 50 12.99 -16.94 18.94
N ARG A 51 13.08 -15.64 18.62
CA ARG A 51 12.63 -15.09 17.32
C ARG A 51 13.74 -14.38 16.53
N GLY A 52 14.90 -14.16 17.14
CA GLY A 52 16.08 -13.56 16.53
C GLY A 52 16.00 -12.04 16.36
N HIS A 53 16.88 -11.52 15.50
CA HIS A 53 16.98 -10.11 15.14
C HIS A 53 15.96 -9.75 14.07
N ARG A 54 15.15 -8.71 14.32
CA ARG A 54 14.03 -8.33 13.44
C ARG A 54 13.97 -6.84 13.16
N VAL A 55 13.51 -6.52 11.96
CA VAL A 55 12.99 -5.19 11.63
C VAL A 55 11.68 -5.00 12.39
N TRP A 56 11.57 -3.97 13.23
CA TRP A 56 10.45 -3.79 14.15
C TRP A 56 9.75 -2.43 14.01
N GLY A 57 9.66 -1.94 12.78
CA GLY A 57 8.91 -0.75 12.41
C GLY A 57 8.63 -0.71 10.90
N GLY A 58 7.59 0.03 10.52
CA GLY A 58 7.20 0.21 9.12
C GLY A 58 6.61 1.59 8.83
N ARG A 59 7.00 2.61 9.61
CA ARG A 59 6.55 4.00 9.44
C ARG A 59 7.41 4.76 8.43
N THR A 60 6.81 5.74 7.77
CA THR A 60 7.55 6.75 7.00
C THR A 60 7.89 7.95 7.89
N LEU A 61 8.60 8.93 7.33
CA LEU A 61 8.82 10.25 7.95
C LEU A 61 7.71 11.26 7.63
N SER A 62 6.63 10.83 6.95
CA SER A 62 5.56 11.73 6.54
C SER A 62 4.74 12.19 7.75
N SER A 63 4.39 13.48 7.77
CA SER A 63 3.39 14.02 8.70
C SER A 63 1.96 13.74 8.26
N ASP A 64 1.75 13.40 6.98
CA ASP A 64 0.45 13.02 6.43
C ASP A 64 0.03 11.61 6.93
N PRO A 65 -1.10 11.49 7.65
CA PRO A 65 -1.61 10.21 8.14
C PRO A 65 -1.89 9.18 7.05
N GLU A 66 -2.17 9.59 5.81
CA GLU A 66 -2.38 8.67 4.68
C GLU A 66 -1.10 7.91 4.34
N TRP A 67 0.04 8.60 4.41
CA TRP A 67 1.36 8.06 4.07
C TRP A 67 2.15 7.57 5.27
N LYS A 68 1.50 7.37 6.42
CA LYS A 68 2.15 6.94 7.67
C LYS A 68 2.98 5.67 7.54
N TYR A 69 2.61 4.73 6.67
CA TYR A 69 3.25 3.41 6.57
C TYR A 69 3.98 3.19 5.24
N VAL A 70 5.15 2.58 5.33
CA VAL A 70 6.05 2.30 4.20
C VAL A 70 5.38 1.39 3.17
N ASN A 71 4.70 0.32 3.59
CA ASN A 71 4.02 -0.58 2.66
C ASN A 71 2.88 0.11 1.91
N VAL A 72 2.14 1.00 2.56
CA VAL A 72 1.07 1.76 1.90
C VAL A 72 1.68 2.66 0.83
N ARG A 73 2.68 3.49 1.16
CA ARG A 73 3.32 4.37 0.17
C ARG A 73 3.99 3.58 -0.96
N ARG A 74 4.70 2.50 -0.65
CA ARG A 74 5.35 1.64 -1.67
C ARG A 74 4.33 0.94 -2.56
N TYR A 75 3.18 0.55 -2.01
CA TYR A 75 2.12 -0.07 -2.79
C TYR A 75 1.50 0.91 -3.79
N PHE A 76 1.24 2.16 -3.38
CA PHE A 76 0.79 3.20 -4.31
C PHE A 76 1.83 3.47 -5.42
N LEU A 77 3.12 3.56 -5.08
CA LEU A 77 4.19 3.69 -6.09
C LEU A 77 4.22 2.50 -7.06
N TYR A 78 3.97 1.28 -6.57
CA TYR A 78 3.86 0.09 -7.42
C TYR A 78 2.66 0.17 -8.36
N LEU A 79 1.49 0.62 -7.88
CA LEU A 79 0.29 0.79 -8.71
C LEU A 79 0.51 1.87 -9.77
N GLU A 80 0.99 3.05 -9.38
CA GLU A 80 1.32 4.16 -10.27
C GLU A 80 2.26 3.70 -11.39
N ARG A 81 3.37 3.03 -11.04
CA ARG A 81 4.35 2.56 -12.01
C ARG A 81 3.83 1.43 -12.90
N SER A 82 3.01 0.54 -12.37
CA SER A 82 2.44 -0.58 -13.14
C SER A 82 1.42 -0.10 -14.15
N ILE A 83 0.57 0.86 -13.75
CA ILE A 83 -0.41 1.51 -14.64
C ILE A 83 0.32 2.29 -15.73
N ASP A 84 1.27 3.16 -15.37
CA ASP A 84 2.07 3.92 -16.33
C ASP A 84 2.73 3.01 -17.38
N LYS A 85 3.33 1.90 -16.94
CA LYS A 85 3.96 0.95 -17.86
C LYS A 85 2.96 0.22 -18.76
N SER A 86 1.79 -0.16 -18.23
CA SER A 86 0.79 -0.92 -18.99
C SER A 86 -0.03 -0.06 -19.96
N THR A 87 -0.04 1.26 -19.78
CA THR A 87 -0.77 2.23 -20.62
C THR A 87 0.12 3.03 -21.55
N GLN A 88 1.41 2.67 -21.72
CA GLN A 88 2.32 3.38 -22.66
C GLN A 88 1.81 3.38 -24.11
N TRP A 89 1.01 2.38 -24.51
CA TRP A 89 0.42 2.30 -25.85
C TRP A 89 -0.60 3.42 -26.16
N VAL A 90 -1.08 4.13 -25.14
CA VAL A 90 -2.05 5.24 -25.28
C VAL A 90 -1.43 6.46 -25.96
N VAL A 91 -0.11 6.61 -25.87
CA VAL A 91 0.61 7.76 -26.41
C VAL A 91 0.44 7.80 -27.93
N PHE A 92 -0.01 8.94 -28.45
CA PHE A 92 -0.32 9.20 -29.87
C PHE A 92 -1.52 8.44 -30.46
N GLU A 93 -2.33 7.77 -29.64
CA GLU A 93 -3.63 7.24 -30.10
C GLU A 93 -4.68 8.36 -30.26
N PRO A 94 -5.68 8.19 -31.16
CA PRO A 94 -6.78 9.15 -31.30
C PRO A 94 -7.56 9.34 -29.99
N ASN A 95 -7.53 10.55 -29.45
CA ASN A 95 -8.15 10.88 -28.16
C ASN A 95 -9.68 10.98 -28.29
N GLY A 96 -10.39 9.93 -27.87
CA GLY A 96 -11.85 9.87 -27.88
C GLY A 96 -12.39 8.71 -27.06
N GLU A 97 -13.72 8.56 -27.02
CA GLU A 97 -14.42 7.61 -26.12
C GLU A 97 -13.89 6.18 -26.20
N ARG A 98 -13.59 5.68 -27.40
CA ARG A 98 -13.00 4.34 -27.59
C ARG A 98 -11.65 4.19 -26.87
N LEU A 99 -10.79 5.20 -26.92
CA LEU A 99 -9.50 5.18 -26.22
C LEU A 99 -9.73 5.20 -24.71
N TRP A 100 -10.65 6.03 -24.23
CA TRP A 100 -10.97 6.17 -22.81
C TRP A 100 -11.52 4.87 -22.23
N ASP A 101 -12.41 4.20 -22.96
CA ASP A 101 -12.94 2.88 -22.59
C ASP A 101 -11.83 1.83 -22.50
N ASN A 102 -10.93 1.79 -23.47
CA ASN A 102 -9.80 0.86 -23.46
C ASN A 102 -8.85 1.12 -22.28
N VAL A 103 -8.56 2.39 -21.97
CA VAL A 103 -7.73 2.78 -20.81
C VAL A 103 -8.41 2.36 -19.52
N ARG A 104 -9.69 2.70 -19.34
CA ARG A 104 -10.49 2.33 -18.17
C ARG A 104 -10.50 0.81 -17.97
N ALA A 105 -10.84 0.04 -19.00
CA ALA A 105 -10.88 -1.42 -18.94
C ALA A 105 -9.52 -2.05 -18.60
N THR A 106 -8.42 -1.49 -19.12
CA THR A 106 -7.06 -1.94 -18.83
C THR A 106 -6.72 -1.74 -17.34
N VAL A 107 -6.99 -0.54 -16.81
CA VAL A 107 -6.72 -0.23 -15.40
C VAL A 107 -7.64 -1.01 -14.47
N GLU A 108 -8.92 -1.15 -14.80
CA GLU A 108 -9.89 -1.94 -14.03
C GLU A 108 -9.47 -3.41 -13.96
N SER A 109 -9.02 -3.99 -15.08
CA SER A 109 -8.55 -5.38 -15.12
C SER A 109 -7.33 -5.60 -14.23
N PHE A 110 -6.40 -4.63 -14.20
CA PHE A 110 -5.25 -4.68 -13.29
C PHE A 110 -5.68 -4.60 -11.82
N LEU A 111 -6.53 -3.64 -11.45
CA LEU A 111 -6.98 -3.47 -10.06
C LEU A 111 -7.88 -4.61 -9.59
N TYR A 112 -8.65 -5.22 -10.49
CA TYR A 112 -9.40 -6.44 -10.22
C TYR A 112 -8.46 -7.56 -9.78
N ASN A 113 -7.34 -7.77 -10.49
CA ASN A 113 -6.35 -8.76 -10.11
C ASN A 113 -5.73 -8.45 -8.74
N GLU A 114 -5.42 -7.19 -8.44
CA GLU A 114 -4.92 -6.79 -7.13
C GLU A 114 -5.95 -7.08 -6.01
N TRP A 115 -7.25 -6.85 -6.26
CA TRP A 115 -8.32 -7.15 -5.32
C TRP A 115 -8.52 -8.66 -5.11
N VAL A 116 -8.62 -9.46 -6.19
CA VAL A 116 -8.79 -10.92 -6.09
C VAL A 116 -7.63 -11.58 -5.35
N ASN A 117 -6.41 -11.03 -5.48
CA ASN A 117 -5.25 -11.48 -4.72
C ASN A 117 -5.18 -10.94 -3.28
N GLY A 118 -6.27 -10.34 -2.78
CA GLY A 118 -6.40 -9.91 -1.39
C GLY A 118 -5.52 -8.71 -1.01
N ARG A 119 -5.15 -7.86 -1.98
CA ARG A 119 -4.25 -6.72 -1.76
C ARG A 119 -5.00 -5.41 -1.52
N LEU A 120 -6.29 -5.38 -1.84
CA LEU A 120 -7.21 -4.26 -1.62
C LEU A 120 -8.26 -4.61 -0.57
N LEU A 121 -8.69 -3.61 0.19
CA LEU A 121 -9.70 -3.73 1.24
C LEU A 121 -11.11 -3.58 0.65
N GLY A 122 -12.06 -4.40 1.13
CA GLY A 122 -13.46 -4.28 0.76
C GLY A 122 -13.88 -5.27 -0.33
N ASN A 123 -15.06 -5.03 -0.91
CA ASN A 123 -15.58 -5.81 -2.02
C ASN A 123 -15.21 -5.14 -3.35
N SER A 124 -15.52 -5.77 -4.48
CA SER A 124 -15.16 -5.24 -5.81
C SER A 124 -15.68 -3.82 -6.09
N LYS A 125 -16.78 -3.39 -5.45
CA LYS A 125 -17.36 -2.06 -5.63
C LYS A 125 -16.75 -0.99 -4.72
N THR A 126 -16.11 -1.39 -3.63
CA THR A 126 -15.53 -0.48 -2.64
C THR A 126 -14.00 -0.51 -2.60
N ALA A 127 -13.38 -1.54 -3.18
CA ALA A 127 -11.94 -1.72 -3.21
C ALA A 127 -11.22 -0.73 -4.12
N TYR A 128 -11.84 -0.34 -5.24
CA TYR A 128 -11.29 0.63 -6.17
C TYR A 128 -12.37 1.27 -7.04
N PHE A 129 -12.01 2.38 -7.71
CA PHE A 129 -12.77 2.93 -8.83
C PHE A 129 -11.81 3.42 -9.91
N VAL A 130 -12.28 3.40 -11.17
CA VAL A 130 -11.60 3.97 -12.32
C VAL A 130 -12.60 4.81 -13.09
N ARG A 131 -12.24 6.06 -13.41
CA ARG A 131 -13.04 6.95 -14.25
C ARG A 131 -12.15 7.56 -15.31
N CYS A 132 -12.51 7.35 -16.57
CA CYS A 132 -11.87 7.95 -17.72
C CYS A 132 -12.97 8.25 -18.73
N ASP A 133 -13.55 9.43 -18.63
CA ASP A 133 -14.66 9.90 -19.47
C ASP A 133 -14.80 11.43 -19.36
N ARG A 134 -15.86 11.99 -19.95
CA ARG A 134 -16.15 13.43 -19.91
C ARG A 134 -16.31 14.01 -18.50
N SER A 135 -16.58 13.21 -17.47
CA SER A 135 -16.63 13.71 -16.09
C SER A 135 -15.24 14.02 -15.52
N THR A 136 -14.19 13.49 -16.14
CA THR A 136 -12.80 13.64 -15.71
C THR A 136 -12.00 14.65 -16.53
N MET A 137 -12.55 15.11 -17.66
CA MET A 137 -11.85 15.96 -18.63
C MET A 137 -12.73 17.12 -19.09
N THR A 138 -12.14 18.31 -19.16
CA THR A 138 -12.77 19.47 -19.79
C THR A 138 -12.57 19.47 -21.30
N GLN A 139 -13.31 20.29 -22.04
CA GLN A 139 -13.04 20.45 -23.48
C GLN A 139 -11.61 20.94 -23.74
N ASN A 140 -11.12 21.87 -22.90
CA ASN A 140 -9.75 22.36 -22.98
C ASN A 140 -8.71 21.25 -22.76
N ASP A 141 -8.97 20.26 -21.89
CA ASP A 141 -8.06 19.13 -21.74
C ASP A 141 -7.93 18.34 -23.03
N ILE A 142 -9.05 18.06 -23.69
CA ILE A 142 -9.09 17.29 -24.95
C ILE A 142 -8.45 18.06 -26.10
N ASP A 143 -8.75 19.35 -26.22
CA ASP A 143 -8.18 20.22 -27.27
C ASP A 143 -6.66 20.33 -27.13
N ASN A 144 -6.13 20.19 -25.91
CA ASN A 144 -4.69 20.13 -25.62
C ASN A 144 -4.13 18.69 -25.60
N GLY A 145 -4.89 17.70 -26.08
CA GLY A 145 -4.45 16.31 -26.18
C GLY A 145 -4.25 15.60 -24.84
N ARG A 146 -4.85 16.09 -23.76
CA ARG A 146 -4.77 15.48 -22.43
C ARG A 146 -5.87 14.42 -22.27
N LEU A 147 -5.49 13.32 -21.62
CA LEU A 147 -6.39 12.27 -21.16
C LEU A 147 -6.20 12.15 -19.64
N VAL A 148 -7.29 12.32 -18.88
CA VAL A 148 -7.26 12.26 -17.42
C VAL A 148 -8.04 11.04 -16.96
N CYS A 149 -7.35 10.07 -16.36
CA CYS A 149 -7.96 8.89 -15.75
C CYS A 149 -7.84 8.99 -14.23
N LEU A 150 -8.97 9.12 -13.54
CA LEU A 150 -9.04 9.13 -12.08
C LEU A 150 -9.11 7.71 -11.55
N VAL A 151 -8.19 7.37 -10.64
CA VAL A 151 -8.09 6.05 -10.02
C VAL A 151 -8.10 6.23 -8.50
N GLY A 152 -8.96 5.50 -7.81
CA GLY A 152 -8.96 5.40 -6.36
C GLY A 152 -8.86 3.96 -5.90
N VAL A 153 -8.13 3.72 -4.81
CA VAL A 153 -7.89 2.36 -4.27
C VAL A 153 -7.95 2.36 -2.74
N ALA A 154 -8.53 1.32 -2.16
CA ALA A 154 -8.59 1.09 -0.72
C ALA A 154 -7.45 0.15 -0.29
N ALA A 155 -6.32 0.72 0.14
CA ALA A 155 -5.15 -0.05 0.57
C ALA A 155 -5.29 -0.65 1.97
N LEU A 156 -4.66 -1.81 2.18
CA LEU A 156 -4.57 -2.46 3.50
C LEU A 156 -3.58 -1.73 4.41
N LYS A 157 -4.05 -1.30 5.60
CA LYS A 157 -3.19 -0.73 6.65
C LYS A 157 -2.71 -1.82 7.61
N PRO A 158 -1.45 -1.76 8.11
CA PRO A 158 -0.93 -2.74 9.07
C PRO A 158 -1.66 -2.72 10.42
N ALA A 159 -1.79 -3.90 11.03
CA ALA A 159 -2.11 -4.03 12.44
C ALA A 159 -0.86 -3.78 13.30
N GLU A 160 -0.64 -2.53 13.69
CA GLU A 160 0.52 -2.15 14.51
C GLU A 160 0.35 -2.52 16.00
N PHE A 161 -0.87 -2.42 16.51
CA PHE A 161 -1.21 -2.75 17.88
C PHE A 161 -2.29 -3.83 17.90
N VAL A 162 -2.07 -4.88 18.67
CA VAL A 162 -3.07 -5.92 18.91
C VAL A 162 -3.49 -5.82 20.37
N ILE A 163 -4.76 -5.47 20.59
CA ILE A 163 -5.34 -5.33 21.93
C ILE A 163 -6.33 -6.47 22.12
N PHE A 164 -6.00 -7.41 23.02
CA PHE A 164 -6.95 -8.41 23.49
C PHE A 164 -7.70 -7.85 24.70
N ARG A 165 -9.03 -7.86 24.66
CA ARG A 165 -9.89 -7.55 25.80
C ARG A 165 -10.52 -8.86 26.28
N ILE A 166 -10.14 -9.31 27.46
CA ILE A 166 -10.63 -10.56 28.06
C ILE A 166 -11.61 -10.18 29.18
N GLY A 167 -12.84 -10.67 29.09
CA GLY A 167 -13.86 -10.54 30.11
C GLY A 167 -14.36 -11.92 30.54
N GLN A 168 -14.84 -12.02 31.78
CA GLN A 168 -15.50 -13.22 32.27
C GLN A 168 -16.96 -13.20 31.79
N LYS A 169 -17.37 -14.24 31.04
CA LYS A 169 -18.78 -14.45 30.67
C LYS A 169 -19.50 -15.07 31.88
N THR A 170 -20.46 -14.38 32.48
CA THR A 170 -21.41 -15.00 33.41
C THR A 170 -22.40 -15.86 32.61
N ALA A 171 -22.79 -17.01 33.15
CA ALA A 171 -23.47 -18.08 32.42
C ALA A 171 -24.91 -17.79 31.98
N ASP A 172 -25.43 -16.58 32.21
CA ASP A 172 -26.79 -16.20 31.82
C ASP A 172 -26.76 -15.13 30.72
N ALA A 173 -26.98 -15.57 29.48
CA ALA A 173 -27.50 -14.81 28.34
C ALA A 173 -27.99 -15.80 27.26
#